data_AF-A0A840EBL3-F1
#
_entry.id   AF-A0A840EBL3-F1
#
_cell.length_a   1.000
_cell.length_b   1.000
_cell.length_c   1.000
_cell.angle_alpha   90.00
_cell.angle_beta   90.00
_cell.angle_gamma   90.00
#
_symmetry.space_group_name_H-M   'P 1'
#
loop_
_entity.id
_entity.type
_entity.pdbx_description
1 polymer ?
#
loop_
_entity_poly.entity_id
_entity_poly.type
_entity_poly.pdbx_seq_one_letter_code
_entity_poly.pdbx_strand_id
1 'polypeptide(L)'
;MLLFYLLAGALRLLRYLLVLPLLIGLTATTMAQTPVLIDFEGLSGTLTDNLQSSQGISFGDPSIPLQDLPPLNLGTPGPVTIFPRPNAPSGSNVAANCRGGISCEFPAGAVLMEFDETISELSFRIQGFNTSDQFLIYGYNDLGVVTLLSTVAVTTDYQTVRVSGARGYIIDLLASTAVRTFFIDDIVYTPTQRPDQLTMDCGTGEELLERLETDRVFRQNYDRIERLTEEYIRTLREGDELGFGGEVITIPVVVHVVYNTAAQNISDAQVESQIDALNELFRATNASIGSVPSAFSPQVADMQVQFALASRDPDCEPTNGITRTSTSVTSFTKSSISTDPLVRNPVKFAATGGKAGWPSDDYLNIWVCNLSSGLLG
;
A
#
# COMPACT_ATOMS: atom_id res chain seq x y z
N MET A 1 8.24 -24.98 -67.45
CA MET A 1 7.33 -24.15 -66.62
C MET A 1 7.06 -24.75 -65.23
N LEU A 2 8.02 -25.49 -64.65
CA LEU A 2 7.99 -25.95 -63.25
C LEU A 2 9.28 -25.59 -62.49
N LEU A 3 10.31 -25.09 -63.19
CA LEU A 3 11.60 -24.69 -62.61
C LEU A 3 11.68 -23.20 -62.20
N PHE A 4 10.70 -22.39 -62.62
CA PHE A 4 10.58 -20.98 -62.22
C PHE A 4 9.78 -20.78 -60.91
N TYR A 5 9.04 -21.80 -60.45
CA TYR A 5 8.29 -21.73 -59.20
C TYR A 5 9.09 -22.21 -57.97
N LEU A 6 10.20 -22.91 -58.17
CA LEU A 6 11.07 -23.39 -57.08
C LEU A 6 12.14 -22.37 -56.65
N LEU A 7 12.44 -21.36 -57.48
CA LEU A 7 13.37 -20.27 -57.12
C LEU A 7 12.70 -19.03 -56.50
N ALA A 8 11.37 -18.92 -56.54
CA ALA A 8 10.64 -17.82 -55.91
C ALA A 8 10.25 -18.10 -54.44
N GLY A 9 10.26 -19.37 -54.02
CA GLY A 9 9.95 -19.79 -52.64
C GLY A 9 11.13 -19.75 -51.68
N ALA A 10 12.37 -19.90 -52.18
CA ALA A 10 13.57 -19.94 -51.35
C ALA A 10 14.16 -18.56 -50.99
N LEU A 11 13.67 -17.47 -51.62
CA LEU A 11 14.14 -16.10 -51.35
C LEU A 11 13.28 -15.31 -50.35
N ARG A 12 12.18 -15.88 -49.83
CA ARG A 12 11.34 -15.25 -48.79
C ARG A 12 11.63 -15.72 -47.36
N LEU A 13 12.39 -16.81 -47.19
CA LEU A 13 12.80 -17.32 -45.87
C LEU A 13 14.22 -16.88 -45.45
N LEU A 14 14.98 -16.27 -46.35
CA LEU A 14 16.37 -15.82 -46.10
C LEU A 14 16.49 -14.29 -45.94
N ARG A 15 15.43 -13.63 -45.47
CA ARG A 15 15.43 -12.19 -45.14
C ARG A 15 15.09 -11.88 -43.68
N TYR A 16 14.85 -12.90 -42.86
CA TYR A 16 14.58 -12.77 -41.42
C TYR A 16 15.78 -13.16 -40.53
N LEU A 17 16.97 -13.34 -41.11
CA LEU A 17 18.12 -13.92 -40.40
C LEU A 17 19.32 -12.99 -40.22
N LEU A 18 19.22 -11.70 -40.54
CA LEU A 18 20.30 -10.73 -40.35
C LEU A 18 19.71 -9.32 -40.24
N VAL A 19 19.27 -8.92 -39.05
CA VAL A 19 19.45 -7.59 -38.40
C VAL A 19 18.74 -7.67 -37.04
N LEU A 20 19.47 -8.05 -35.98
CA LEU A 20 19.32 -7.43 -34.66
C LEU A 20 20.56 -7.76 -33.82
N PRO A 21 21.57 -6.87 -33.76
CA PRO A 21 22.61 -6.99 -32.76
C PRO A 21 22.01 -6.61 -31.40
N LEU A 22 22.21 -7.49 -30.42
CA LEU A 22 22.70 -7.15 -29.09
C LEU A 22 22.18 -5.83 -28.49
N LEU A 23 21.04 -5.89 -27.80
CA LEU A 23 20.83 -5.06 -26.61
C LEU A 23 20.04 -5.91 -25.61
N ILE A 24 20.77 -6.66 -24.79
CA ILE A 24 20.26 -7.11 -23.48
C ILE A 24 20.20 -5.82 -22.65
N GLY A 25 19.13 -5.06 -22.87
CA GLY A 25 18.71 -4.01 -21.96
C GLY A 25 18.18 -4.70 -20.73
N LEU A 26 18.89 -4.52 -19.64
CA LEU A 26 18.44 -4.78 -18.28
C LEU A 26 17.12 -4.01 -18.08
N THR A 27 15.97 -4.60 -18.42
CA THR A 27 14.70 -4.10 -17.93
C THR A 27 14.60 -4.54 -16.48
N ALA A 28 15.21 -3.75 -15.61
CA ALA A 28 14.64 -3.58 -14.29
C ALA A 28 13.19 -3.16 -14.55
N THR A 29 12.25 -4.09 -14.43
CA THR A 29 10.85 -3.76 -14.22
C THR A 29 10.80 -3.05 -12.88
N THR A 30 11.05 -1.74 -12.89
CA THR A 30 10.55 -0.89 -11.82
C THR A 30 9.05 -1.12 -11.83
N MET A 31 8.52 -1.65 -10.72
CA MET A 31 7.08 -1.67 -10.54
C MET A 31 6.64 -0.21 -10.66
N ALA A 32 6.00 0.15 -11.77
CA ALA A 32 5.50 1.49 -11.97
C ALA A 32 4.41 1.70 -10.94
N GLN A 33 4.73 2.43 -9.88
CA GLN A 33 3.79 2.80 -8.84
C GLN A 33 2.66 3.61 -9.50
N THR A 34 1.42 3.33 -9.13
CA THR A 34 0.27 4.12 -9.58
C THR A 34 0.36 5.50 -8.92
N PRO A 35 0.51 6.59 -9.70
CA PRO A 35 0.49 7.93 -9.15
C PRO A 35 -0.86 8.19 -8.49
N VAL A 36 -0.85 8.85 -7.33
CA VAL A 36 -2.07 9.28 -6.64
C VAL A 36 -2.39 10.68 -7.12
N LEU A 37 -3.63 10.90 -7.58
CA LEU A 37 -4.16 12.20 -8.00
C LEU A 37 -5.04 12.78 -6.89
N ILE A 38 -4.73 14.00 -6.49
CA ILE A 38 -5.59 14.86 -5.67
C ILE A 38 -6.13 15.94 -6.59
N ASP A 39 -7.42 15.77 -6.93
CA ASP A 39 -8.17 16.67 -7.78
C ASP A 39 -9.02 17.61 -6.91
N PHE A 40 -8.92 18.92 -7.16
CA PHE A 40 -9.66 19.95 -6.44
C PHE A 40 -10.99 20.31 -7.12
N GLU A 41 -11.29 19.80 -8.32
CA GLU A 41 -12.50 20.15 -9.09
C GLU A 41 -13.82 19.80 -8.38
N GLY A 42 -13.80 18.80 -7.49
CA GLY A 42 -14.94 18.36 -6.67
C GLY A 42 -15.14 19.13 -5.35
N LEU A 43 -14.22 20.02 -4.97
CA LEU A 43 -14.25 20.72 -3.68
C LEU A 43 -14.98 22.08 -3.82
N SER A 44 -15.87 22.37 -2.88
CA SER A 44 -16.55 23.68 -2.79
C SER A 44 -16.47 24.24 -1.37
N GLY A 45 -16.16 25.53 -1.24
CA GLY A 45 -16.07 26.22 0.05
C GLY A 45 -14.65 26.56 0.48
N THR A 46 -14.38 26.46 1.79
CA THR A 46 -13.10 26.78 2.41
C THR A 46 -12.46 25.49 2.92
N LEU A 47 -11.21 25.23 2.58
CA LEU A 47 -10.45 24.12 3.17
C LEU A 47 -10.04 24.57 4.58
N THR A 48 -10.80 24.13 5.58
CA THR A 48 -10.65 24.54 7.00
C THR A 48 -9.87 23.53 7.83
N ASP A 49 -9.84 22.28 7.37
CA ASP A 49 -9.07 21.18 7.95
C ASP A 49 -8.07 20.65 6.93
N ASN A 50 -6.97 20.06 7.42
CA ASN A 50 -6.11 19.19 6.62
C ASN A 50 -7.00 18.24 5.82
N LEU A 51 -6.83 18.22 4.49
CA LEU A 51 -7.44 17.20 3.63
C LEU A 51 -7.23 15.85 4.33
N GLN A 52 -8.34 15.20 4.66
CA GLN A 52 -8.40 14.24 5.76
C GLN A 52 -7.34 13.14 5.64
N SER A 53 -6.96 12.59 6.79
CA SER A 53 -5.99 11.51 7.03
C SER A 53 -6.09 10.25 6.15
N SER A 54 -7.02 10.19 5.19
CA SER A 54 -7.16 9.12 4.20
C SER A 54 -6.27 9.27 2.95
N GLN A 55 -5.65 10.44 2.70
CA GLN A 55 -4.77 10.66 1.53
C GLN A 55 -3.30 10.97 1.87
N GLY A 56 -2.94 11.00 3.15
CA GLY A 56 -1.55 11.11 3.60
C GLY A 56 -0.80 12.39 3.22
N ILE A 57 -1.53 13.51 3.11
CA ILE A 57 -0.98 14.85 2.91
C ILE A 57 -1.60 15.83 3.91
N SER A 58 -0.80 16.77 4.40
CA SER A 58 -1.22 17.88 5.25
C SER A 58 -0.66 19.19 4.73
N PHE A 59 -1.30 20.30 5.10
CA PHE A 59 -0.93 21.64 4.68
C PHE A 59 -0.73 22.53 5.91
N GLY A 60 0.27 23.40 5.88
CA GLY A 60 0.51 24.38 6.94
C GLY A 60 1.76 24.10 7.78
N ASP A 61 1.60 23.72 9.04
CA ASP A 61 2.72 23.56 9.97
C ASP A 61 3.42 22.19 9.75
N PRO A 62 4.75 22.14 9.62
CA PRO A 62 5.48 20.89 9.43
C PRO A 62 5.48 20.06 10.73
N SER A 63 5.44 18.73 10.60
CA SER A 63 5.56 17.79 11.74
C SER A 63 6.93 17.83 12.42
N ILE A 64 7.94 18.40 11.75
CA ILE A 64 9.33 18.44 12.19
C ILE A 64 9.93 19.86 12.09
N PRO A 65 10.88 20.23 12.96
CA PRO A 65 11.61 21.49 12.82
C PRO A 65 12.39 21.55 11.51
N LEU A 66 12.25 22.63 10.76
CA LEU A 66 12.97 22.84 9.51
C LEU A 66 14.34 23.48 9.74
N GLN A 67 15.34 22.96 9.03
CA GLN A 67 16.73 23.38 9.02
C GLN A 67 17.08 23.93 7.64
N ASP A 68 18.04 24.86 7.59
CA ASP A 68 18.46 25.51 6.34
C ASP A 68 17.32 26.16 5.57
N LEU A 69 16.28 26.59 6.30
CA LEU A 69 15.23 27.42 5.74
C LEU A 69 15.91 28.59 5.00
N PRO A 70 15.61 28.78 3.71
CA PRO A 70 16.14 29.92 2.99
C PRO A 70 15.78 31.18 3.78
N PRO A 71 16.64 32.20 3.82
CA PRO A 71 16.26 33.49 4.36
C PRO A 71 15.05 33.96 3.55
N LEU A 72 13.86 33.79 4.12
CA LEU A 72 12.64 34.30 3.55
C LEU A 72 12.88 35.80 3.38
N ASN A 73 12.64 36.33 2.19
CA ASN A 73 12.71 37.77 1.99
C ASN A 73 11.70 38.53 2.86
N LEU A 74 10.85 37.82 3.64
CA LEU A 74 9.99 38.34 4.70
C LEU A 74 9.73 37.27 5.79
N GLY A 75 10.01 37.61 7.05
CA GLY A 75 9.32 37.08 8.25
C GLY A 75 9.45 35.57 8.55
N THR A 76 9.26 35.19 9.81
CA THR A 76 9.10 33.79 10.20
C THR A 76 8.05 33.10 9.32
N PRO A 77 8.30 31.86 8.82
CA PRO A 77 7.25 31.04 8.23
C PRO A 77 6.21 30.81 9.33
N GLY A 78 5.12 31.57 9.28
CA GLY A 78 4.01 31.45 10.21
C GLY A 78 2.97 30.48 9.66
N PRO A 79 2.03 30.01 10.51
CA PRO A 79 0.86 29.28 10.04
C PRO A 79 0.16 30.14 8.99
N VAL A 80 -0.23 29.54 7.86
CA VAL A 80 -0.93 30.17 6.72
C VAL A 80 -1.84 31.30 7.21
N THR A 81 -1.39 32.55 7.07
CA THR A 81 -2.10 33.70 7.65
C THR A 81 -3.08 34.26 6.62
N ILE A 82 -4.35 34.07 6.93
CA ILE A 82 -5.56 34.41 6.18
C ILE A 82 -5.83 35.92 6.30
N PHE A 83 -6.05 36.62 5.19
CA PHE A 83 -6.48 38.02 5.27
C PHE A 83 -7.91 38.14 5.83
N PRO A 84 -8.16 39.08 6.76
CA PRO A 84 -9.47 39.31 7.34
C PRO A 84 -10.33 40.17 6.40
N ARG A 85 -11.56 39.73 6.10
CA ARG A 85 -12.65 40.66 5.77
C ARG A 85 -13.47 40.95 7.04
N PRO A 86 -13.90 42.19 7.25
CA PRO A 86 -14.64 42.56 8.45
C PRO A 86 -16.03 41.89 8.40
N ASN A 87 -16.35 41.11 9.44
CA ASN A 87 -17.63 40.44 9.75
C ASN A 87 -17.71 38.91 9.58
N ALA A 88 -16.60 38.19 9.37
CA ALA A 88 -16.60 36.72 9.48
C ALA A 88 -16.10 36.29 10.88
N PRO A 89 -16.79 35.36 11.58
CA PRO A 89 -16.32 34.82 12.86
C PRO A 89 -15.00 34.07 12.66
N SER A 90 -14.09 34.23 13.60
CA SER A 90 -12.74 33.64 13.67
C SER A 90 -12.67 32.18 13.22
N GLY A 91 -11.76 31.83 12.30
CA GLY A 91 -11.51 30.45 11.89
C GLY A 91 -10.24 30.24 11.05
N SER A 92 -9.54 29.16 11.38
CA SER A 92 -8.34 28.56 10.77
C SER A 92 -8.63 27.96 9.40
N ASN A 93 -8.03 28.44 8.32
CA ASN A 93 -8.30 28.01 6.94
C ASN A 93 -7.02 27.91 6.08
N VAL A 94 -6.87 26.80 5.33
CA VAL A 94 -5.74 26.43 4.47
C VAL A 94 -5.86 26.96 3.03
N ALA A 95 -7.07 27.02 2.47
CA ALA A 95 -7.34 27.61 1.15
C ALA A 95 -8.75 28.21 1.09
N ALA A 96 -8.94 29.23 0.25
CA ALA A 96 -10.23 29.92 0.08
C ALA A 96 -10.75 29.82 -1.37
N ASN A 97 -12.04 30.14 -1.55
CA ASN A 97 -12.68 30.27 -2.87
C ASN A 97 -12.59 29.01 -3.79
N CYS A 98 -12.53 27.80 -3.22
CA CYS A 98 -12.69 26.58 -4.03
C CYS A 98 -14.10 26.57 -4.66
N ARG A 99 -14.19 26.57 -5.99
CA ARG A 99 -15.44 26.68 -6.73
C ARG A 99 -15.53 25.51 -7.69
N GLY A 100 -16.62 24.75 -7.72
CA GLY A 100 -16.74 23.60 -8.63
C GLY A 100 -16.32 23.93 -10.06
N GLY A 101 -15.31 23.22 -10.57
CA GLY A 101 -14.67 23.44 -11.88
C GLY A 101 -13.60 24.56 -11.95
N ILE A 102 -13.22 25.18 -10.82
CA ILE A 102 -12.12 26.15 -10.71
C ILE A 102 -11.40 25.93 -9.37
N SER A 103 -10.11 25.56 -9.47
CA SER A 103 -9.06 25.48 -8.44
C SER A 103 -9.22 26.34 -7.16
N CYS A 104 -8.55 25.93 -6.08
CA CYS A 104 -8.51 26.68 -4.82
C CYS A 104 -7.52 27.86 -4.84
N GLU A 105 -7.86 28.96 -4.17
CA GLU A 105 -7.02 30.16 -4.01
C GLU A 105 -6.15 30.04 -2.75
N PHE A 106 -4.83 30.25 -2.90
CA PHE A 106 -3.88 30.29 -1.79
C PHE A 106 -3.40 31.74 -1.55
N PRO A 107 -3.82 32.40 -0.46
CA PRO A 107 -3.53 33.82 -0.22
C PRO A 107 -2.17 34.08 0.45
N ALA A 108 -1.29 33.09 0.55
CA ALA A 108 -0.02 33.19 1.27
C ALA A 108 1.16 33.27 0.32
N GLY A 109 2.18 34.08 0.68
CA GLY A 109 3.43 34.17 -0.08
C GLY A 109 4.14 32.83 -0.26
N ALA A 110 3.89 31.87 0.65
CA ALA A 110 4.32 30.49 0.51
C ALA A 110 3.25 29.48 0.96
N VAL A 111 3.24 28.30 0.33
CA VAL A 111 2.43 27.13 0.70
C VAL A 111 3.36 26.02 1.17
N LEU A 112 3.08 25.44 2.34
CA LEU A 112 3.76 24.26 2.84
C LEU A 112 2.83 23.04 2.72
N MET A 113 3.35 21.99 2.11
CA MET A 113 2.73 20.68 1.96
C MET A 113 3.62 19.64 2.63
N GLU A 114 3.07 18.76 3.44
CA GLU A 114 3.80 17.65 4.06
C GLU A 114 3.08 16.34 3.77
N PHE A 115 3.83 15.32 3.36
CA PHE A 115 3.33 13.96 3.19
C PHE A 115 3.65 13.15 4.44
N ASP A 116 2.81 12.16 4.76
CA ASP A 116 3.03 11.24 5.88
C ASP A 116 4.39 10.53 5.78
N GLU A 117 4.85 10.30 4.55
CA GLU A 117 6.13 9.68 4.23
C GLU A 117 6.82 10.38 3.04
N THR A 118 8.14 10.23 2.93
CA THR A 118 8.90 10.72 1.76
C THR A 118 8.35 10.11 0.46
N ILE A 119 7.99 10.95 -0.50
CA ILE A 119 7.52 10.55 -1.84
C ILE A 119 8.68 10.53 -2.84
N SER A 120 8.52 9.84 -3.99
CA SER A 120 9.58 9.67 -5.00
C SER A 120 9.53 10.73 -6.11
N GLU A 121 8.34 11.21 -6.45
CA GLU A 121 8.11 12.30 -7.39
C GLU A 121 6.85 13.06 -6.99
N LEU A 122 6.88 14.39 -7.17
CA LEU A 122 5.71 15.26 -7.07
C LEU A 122 5.54 16.02 -8.39
N SER A 123 4.30 16.12 -8.84
CA SER A 123 3.88 17.04 -9.89
C SER A 123 2.58 17.75 -9.53
N PHE A 124 2.43 18.97 -9.99
CA PHE A 124 1.23 19.77 -9.79
C PHE A 124 1.11 20.82 -10.88
N ARG A 125 -0.09 21.34 -11.11
CA ARG A 125 -0.32 22.48 -11.98
C ARG A 125 -0.32 23.75 -11.15
N ILE A 126 0.33 24.79 -11.64
CA ILE A 126 0.43 26.08 -10.98
C ILE A 126 0.17 27.22 -11.97
N GLN A 127 -0.47 28.29 -11.50
CA GLN A 127 -0.74 29.50 -12.28
C GLN A 127 -0.56 30.72 -11.37
N GLY A 128 0.04 31.79 -11.88
CA GLY A 128 0.10 33.08 -11.19
C GLY A 128 -0.39 34.21 -12.09
N PHE A 129 -0.13 35.45 -11.68
CA PHE A 129 -0.71 36.63 -12.34
C PHE A 129 0.31 37.55 -13.00
N ASN A 130 1.60 37.39 -12.69
CA ASN A 130 2.65 38.30 -13.14
C ASN A 130 3.86 37.53 -13.64
N THR A 131 4.13 37.61 -14.93
CA THR A 131 5.21 36.86 -15.60
C THR A 131 6.62 37.36 -15.28
N SER A 132 6.76 38.46 -14.51
CA SER A 132 8.05 38.92 -13.99
C SER A 132 8.45 38.21 -12.70
N ASP A 133 7.53 37.44 -12.11
CA ASP A 133 7.72 36.77 -10.82
C ASP A 133 8.22 35.33 -11.02
N GLN A 134 8.71 34.72 -9.94
CA GLN A 134 9.20 33.33 -9.95
C GLN A 134 8.63 32.53 -8.78
N PHE A 135 8.29 31.27 -9.04
CA PHE A 135 8.04 30.28 -8.01
C PHE A 135 9.36 29.61 -7.61
N LEU A 136 9.59 29.50 -6.31
CA LEU A 136 10.70 28.77 -5.70
C LEU A 136 10.10 27.54 -5.01
N ILE A 137 10.49 26.35 -5.46
CA ILE A 137 9.99 25.09 -4.94
C ILE A 137 11.11 24.45 -4.14
N TYR A 138 10.94 24.42 -2.83
CA TYR A 138 11.83 23.72 -1.90
C TYR A 138 11.24 22.38 -1.51
N GLY A 139 12.10 21.43 -1.18
CA GLY A 139 11.73 20.17 -0.55
C GLY A 139 12.56 19.95 0.71
N TYR A 140 11.96 19.34 1.73
CA TYR A 140 12.67 18.91 2.93
C TYR A 140 12.53 17.41 3.16
N ASN A 141 13.57 16.82 3.76
CA ASN A 141 13.64 15.40 4.06
C ASN A 141 13.12 15.08 5.48
N ASP A 142 13.19 13.81 5.88
CA ASP A 142 12.80 13.32 7.22
C ASP A 142 13.54 13.95 8.40
N LEU A 143 14.67 14.63 8.14
CA LEU A 143 15.45 15.35 9.16
C LEU A 143 15.14 16.85 9.17
N GLY A 144 14.22 17.31 8.33
CA GLY A 144 13.82 18.71 8.20
C GLY A 144 14.82 19.56 7.41
N VAL A 145 15.81 18.96 6.73
CA VAL A 145 16.80 19.70 5.93
C VAL A 145 16.17 20.17 4.63
N VAL A 146 16.06 21.48 4.45
CA VAL A 146 15.43 22.14 3.29
C VAL A 146 16.42 22.29 2.14
N THR A 147 15.98 21.99 0.92
CA THR A 147 16.76 22.15 -0.32
C THR A 147 15.91 22.77 -1.42
N LEU A 148 16.49 23.64 -2.25
CA LEU A 148 15.80 24.18 -3.43
C LEU A 148 15.77 23.12 -4.53
N LEU A 149 14.58 22.70 -4.94
CA LEU A 149 14.39 21.68 -5.97
C LEU A 149 14.20 22.29 -7.35
N SER A 150 13.49 23.41 -7.45
CA SER A 150 13.21 24.06 -8.74
C SER A 150 12.90 25.55 -8.60
N THR A 151 13.17 26.29 -9.67
CA THR A 151 12.76 27.69 -9.85
C THR A 151 11.99 27.77 -11.16
N VAL A 152 10.75 28.25 -11.11
CA VAL A 152 9.82 28.24 -12.25
C VAL A 152 9.32 29.66 -12.51
N ALA A 153 9.37 30.11 -13.75
CA ALA A 153 8.81 31.42 -14.13
C ALA A 153 7.29 31.40 -14.00
N VAL A 154 6.68 32.47 -13.48
CA VAL A 154 5.22 32.55 -13.36
C VAL A 154 4.58 32.69 -14.75
N THR A 155 3.52 31.93 -15.00
CA THR A 155 2.67 32.03 -16.20
C THR A 155 1.25 32.43 -15.81
N THR A 156 0.57 33.13 -16.72
CA THR A 156 -0.86 33.47 -16.56
C THR A 156 -1.80 32.34 -16.95
N ASP A 157 -1.28 31.28 -17.56
CA ASP A 157 -1.97 30.01 -17.81
C ASP A 157 -1.38 28.91 -16.91
N TYR A 158 -2.15 27.86 -16.63
CA TYR A 158 -1.65 26.71 -15.89
C TYR A 158 -0.46 26.04 -16.58
N GLN A 159 0.60 25.82 -15.80
CA GLN A 159 1.76 25.02 -16.20
C GLN A 159 1.98 23.88 -15.22
N THR A 160 2.45 22.73 -15.70
CA THR A 160 2.80 21.59 -14.85
C THR A 160 4.24 21.73 -14.37
N VAL A 161 4.43 21.68 -13.06
CA VAL A 161 5.74 21.60 -12.41
C VAL A 161 5.96 20.16 -11.95
N ARG A 162 7.16 19.63 -12.18
CA ARG A 162 7.61 18.33 -11.68
C ARG A 162 8.87 18.54 -10.85
N VAL A 163 8.94 17.94 -9.68
CA VAL A 163 10.09 18.03 -8.77
C VAL A 163 10.41 16.66 -8.18
N SER A 164 11.66 16.50 -7.75
CA SER A 164 12.11 15.27 -7.08
C SER A 164 11.37 15.03 -5.78
N GLY A 165 11.33 13.77 -5.37
CA GLY A 165 10.78 13.31 -4.10
C GLY A 165 11.36 13.99 -2.85
N ALA A 166 10.49 14.30 -1.89
CA ALA A 166 10.80 14.85 -0.58
C ALA A 166 9.71 14.44 0.43
N ARG A 167 9.92 14.64 1.72
CA ARG A 167 8.89 14.47 2.76
C ARG A 167 7.85 15.58 2.72
N GLY A 168 8.30 16.80 2.50
CA GLY A 168 7.41 17.92 2.28
C GLY A 168 8.03 18.99 1.40
N TYR A 169 7.19 19.92 0.99
CA TYR A 169 7.48 20.94 -0.01
C TYR A 169 7.06 22.31 0.48
N ILE A 170 7.84 23.32 0.10
CA ILE A 170 7.51 24.73 0.31
C ILE A 170 7.50 25.38 -1.07
N ILE A 171 6.36 25.92 -1.48
CA ILE A 171 6.20 26.67 -2.73
C ILE A 171 6.12 28.14 -2.34
N ASP A 172 7.19 28.90 -2.62
CA ASP A 172 7.28 30.33 -2.33
C ASP A 172 7.17 31.14 -3.63
N LEU A 173 6.46 32.26 -3.59
CA LEU A 173 6.30 33.19 -4.72
C LEU A 173 7.19 34.41 -4.50
N LEU A 174 8.27 34.48 -5.28
CA LEU A 174 9.13 35.65 -5.40
C LEU A 174 8.44 36.71 -6.27
N ALA A 175 7.49 37.43 -5.67
CA ALA A 175 6.75 38.50 -6.32
C ALA A 175 7.51 39.82 -6.38
N SER A 176 7.45 40.47 -7.54
CA SER A 176 7.89 41.85 -7.79
C SER A 176 6.89 42.89 -7.28
N THR A 177 5.71 42.46 -6.81
CA THR A 177 4.66 43.32 -6.25
C THR A 177 4.22 42.83 -4.86
N ALA A 178 3.35 43.59 -4.20
CA ALA A 178 2.79 43.23 -2.90
C ALA A 178 1.73 42.11 -2.98
N VAL A 179 1.20 41.81 -4.18
CA VAL A 179 0.22 40.72 -4.38
C VAL A 179 0.98 39.41 -4.54
N ARG A 180 0.69 38.43 -3.68
CA ARG A 180 1.37 37.12 -3.64
C ARG A 180 0.41 35.94 -3.76
N THR A 181 -0.63 36.10 -4.58
CA THR A 181 -1.63 35.05 -4.81
C THR A 181 -1.24 34.22 -6.01
N PHE A 182 -1.47 32.91 -5.93
CA PHE A 182 -1.36 31.97 -7.05
C PHE A 182 -2.32 30.80 -6.85
N PHE A 183 -2.51 30.00 -7.91
CA PHE A 183 -3.37 28.81 -7.92
C PHE A 183 -2.56 27.54 -8.08
N ILE A 184 -2.94 26.49 -7.36
CA ILE A 184 -2.44 25.12 -7.54
C ILE A 184 -3.62 24.21 -7.87
N ASP A 185 -3.39 23.24 -8.75
CA ASP A 185 -4.33 22.18 -9.11
C ASP A 185 -3.62 20.86 -9.46
N ASP A 186 -4.37 19.77 -9.63
CA ASP A 186 -3.89 18.46 -10.09
C ASP A 186 -2.61 17.99 -9.38
N ILE A 187 -2.62 17.90 -8.04
CA ILE A 187 -1.46 17.39 -7.30
C ILE A 187 -1.37 15.89 -7.55
N VAL A 188 -0.30 15.46 -8.21
CA VAL A 188 0.01 14.06 -8.49
C VAL A 188 1.33 13.68 -7.85
N TYR A 189 1.31 12.69 -6.96
CA TYR A 189 2.53 12.20 -6.32
C TYR A 189 2.68 10.69 -6.45
N THR A 190 3.93 10.24 -6.36
CA THR A 190 4.28 8.82 -6.35
C THR A 190 4.93 8.51 -5.00
N PRO A 191 4.38 7.62 -4.16
CA PRO A 191 5.01 7.24 -2.88
C PRO A 191 6.44 6.73 -3.08
N THR A 192 7.35 6.85 -2.11
CA THR A 192 8.65 6.15 -2.19
C THR A 192 8.44 4.69 -1.82
N GLN A 193 8.98 3.75 -2.61
CA GLN A 193 9.09 2.37 -2.14
C GLN A 193 10.04 2.35 -0.93
N ARG A 194 9.49 2.18 0.28
CA ARG A 194 10.32 1.91 1.46
C ARG A 194 10.87 0.49 1.29
N PRO A 195 12.20 0.26 1.27
CA PRO A 195 12.72 -1.11 1.37
C PRO A 195 12.33 -1.78 2.70
N ASP A 196 11.95 -1.00 3.72
CA ASP A 196 11.47 -1.42 5.04
C ASP A 196 9.93 -1.42 5.21
N GLN A 197 9.17 -1.12 4.17
CA GLN A 197 7.78 -1.57 4.07
C GLN A 197 7.80 -2.41 2.82
N LEU A 198 8.06 -3.71 3.02
CA LEU A 198 7.14 -4.62 2.39
C LEU A 198 5.75 -4.06 2.74
N THR A 199 5.06 -3.47 1.76
CA THR A 199 3.60 -3.42 1.80
C THR A 199 3.22 -4.79 2.33
N MET A 200 2.65 -4.81 3.55
CA MET A 200 2.16 -6.05 4.13
C MET A 200 0.93 -6.42 3.30
N ASP A 201 1.19 -6.86 2.08
CA ASP A 201 0.20 -7.17 1.10
C ASP A 201 -0.34 -8.54 1.50
N CYS A 202 -1.56 -8.50 2.05
CA CYS A 202 -2.31 -9.68 2.40
C CYS A 202 -3.36 -9.91 1.32
N GLY A 203 -3.35 -11.11 0.73
CA GLY A 203 -4.17 -11.41 -0.44
C GLY A 203 -5.67 -11.51 -0.16
N THR A 204 -6.07 -11.55 1.11
CA THR A 204 -7.42 -11.95 1.54
C THR A 204 -8.48 -10.86 1.31
N GLY A 205 -8.14 -9.59 1.52
CA GLY A 205 -9.13 -8.50 1.44
C GLY A 205 -9.70 -8.29 0.04
N GLU A 206 -8.82 -8.21 -0.95
CA GLU A 206 -9.19 -8.11 -2.37
C GLU A 206 -9.98 -9.36 -2.82
N GLU A 207 -9.51 -10.56 -2.47
CA GLU A 207 -10.18 -11.80 -2.85
C GLU A 207 -11.60 -11.88 -2.22
N LEU A 208 -11.76 -11.45 -0.97
CA LEU A 208 -13.08 -11.42 -0.32
C LEU A 208 -14.05 -10.54 -1.09
N LEU A 209 -13.68 -9.28 -1.36
CA LEU A 209 -14.56 -8.33 -2.04
C LEU A 209 -14.94 -8.80 -3.44
N GLU A 210 -13.96 -9.30 -4.20
CA GLU A 210 -14.19 -9.82 -5.53
C GLU A 210 -15.09 -11.05 -5.53
N ARG A 211 -14.85 -12.02 -4.63
CA ARG A 211 -15.68 -13.23 -4.56
C ARG A 211 -17.09 -12.93 -4.10
N LEU A 212 -17.25 -11.96 -3.20
CA LEU A 212 -18.56 -11.46 -2.86
C LEU A 212 -19.25 -10.91 -4.10
N GLU A 213 -18.58 -10.18 -4.98
CA GLU A 213 -19.17 -9.63 -6.21
C GLU A 213 -19.50 -10.71 -7.26
N THR A 214 -18.57 -11.62 -7.52
CA THR A 214 -18.56 -12.49 -8.71
C THR A 214 -19.07 -13.92 -8.46
N ASP A 215 -18.92 -14.46 -7.25
CA ASP A 215 -19.26 -15.84 -6.90
C ASP A 215 -20.54 -15.89 -6.05
N ARG A 216 -21.67 -16.19 -6.70
CA ARG A 216 -22.98 -16.29 -6.05
C ARG A 216 -23.01 -17.32 -4.91
N VAL A 217 -22.33 -18.45 -5.07
CA VAL A 217 -22.33 -19.52 -4.05
C VAL A 217 -21.51 -19.08 -2.84
N PHE A 218 -20.37 -18.43 -3.08
CA PHE A 218 -19.57 -17.83 -2.02
C PHE A 218 -20.36 -16.76 -1.26
N ARG A 219 -21.01 -15.83 -1.95
CA ARG A 219 -21.87 -14.81 -1.31
C ARG A 219 -22.94 -15.45 -0.43
N GLN A 220 -23.65 -16.47 -0.93
CA GLN A 220 -24.67 -17.17 -0.15
C GLN A 220 -24.11 -17.85 1.10
N ASN A 221 -22.91 -18.42 1.01
CA ASN A 221 -22.23 -19.03 2.14
C ASN A 221 -21.74 -17.98 3.15
N TYR A 222 -21.22 -16.85 2.66
CA TYR A 222 -20.83 -15.72 3.49
C TYR A 222 -22.02 -15.17 4.27
N ASP A 223 -23.13 -14.85 3.58
CA ASP A 223 -24.36 -14.37 4.23
C ASP A 223 -24.91 -15.39 5.24
N ARG A 224 -24.73 -16.70 4.97
CA ARG A 224 -25.12 -17.76 5.90
C ARG A 224 -24.26 -17.75 7.16
N ILE A 225 -22.95 -17.56 7.04
CA ILE A 225 -22.03 -17.44 8.17
C ILE A 225 -22.41 -16.22 9.01
N GLU A 226 -22.59 -15.06 8.40
CA GLU A 226 -22.99 -13.83 9.10
C GLU A 226 -24.29 -14.01 9.88
N ARG A 227 -25.33 -14.59 9.27
CA ARG A 227 -26.59 -14.87 9.96
C ARG A 227 -26.42 -15.82 11.15
N LEU A 228 -25.60 -16.86 11.00
CA LEU A 228 -25.33 -17.81 12.10
C LEU A 228 -24.59 -17.13 13.25
N THR A 229 -23.62 -16.25 12.93
CA THR A 229 -22.87 -15.47 13.91
C THR A 229 -23.78 -14.49 14.65
N GLU A 230 -24.64 -13.75 13.93
CA GLU A 230 -25.63 -12.84 14.53
C GLU A 230 -26.62 -13.59 15.44
N GLU A 231 -27.10 -14.75 14.99
CA GLU A 231 -27.99 -15.58 15.78
C GLU A 231 -27.31 -16.07 17.06
N TYR A 232 -26.07 -16.57 16.94
CA TYR A 232 -25.26 -16.98 18.09
C TYR A 232 -25.12 -15.83 19.09
N ILE A 233 -24.65 -14.65 18.64
CA ILE A 233 -24.47 -13.46 19.48
C ILE A 233 -25.76 -13.05 20.17
N ARG A 234 -26.91 -13.07 19.47
CA ARG A 234 -28.21 -12.71 20.06
C ARG A 234 -28.65 -13.68 21.16
N THR A 235 -28.25 -14.95 21.04
CA THR A 235 -28.62 -16.00 22.01
C THR A 235 -27.71 -16.07 23.21
N LEU A 236 -26.55 -15.40 23.17
CA LEU A 236 -25.63 -15.30 24.31
C LEU A 236 -26.34 -14.63 25.50
N ARG A 237 -26.28 -15.30 26.64
CA ARG A 237 -26.76 -14.79 27.91
C ARG A 237 -25.61 -14.21 28.73
N GLU A 238 -25.96 -13.33 29.65
CA GLU A 238 -25.01 -12.82 30.64
C GLU A 238 -24.51 -13.99 31.50
N GLY A 239 -23.22 -14.32 31.39
CA GLY A 239 -22.59 -15.48 32.04
C GLY A 239 -22.36 -16.69 31.14
N ASP A 240 -22.78 -16.66 29.87
CA ASP A 240 -22.32 -17.65 28.89
C ASP A 240 -20.83 -17.42 28.62
N GLU A 241 -20.02 -18.44 28.86
CA GLU A 241 -18.60 -18.40 28.49
C GLU A 241 -18.49 -18.52 26.97
N LEU A 242 -18.08 -17.43 26.32
CA LEU A 242 -17.66 -17.45 24.93
C LEU A 242 -16.41 -18.33 24.80
N GLY A 243 -16.56 -19.49 24.15
CA GLY A 243 -15.49 -20.48 24.00
C GLY A 243 -15.97 -21.90 24.33
N PHE A 244 -15.04 -22.85 24.40
CA PHE A 244 -15.33 -24.25 24.74
C PHE A 244 -15.39 -24.43 26.27
N GLY A 245 -16.19 -23.62 26.96
CA GLY A 245 -16.33 -23.68 28.43
C GLY A 245 -15.05 -23.35 29.18
N GLY A 246 -14.31 -22.33 28.72
CA GLY A 246 -13.03 -21.91 29.31
C GLY A 246 -11.85 -22.84 29.01
N GLU A 247 -12.05 -23.89 28.21
CA GLU A 247 -10.98 -24.78 27.76
C GLU A 247 -10.16 -24.16 26.64
N VAL A 248 -8.84 -24.37 26.71
CA VAL A 248 -7.90 -23.95 25.68
C VAL A 248 -8.04 -24.87 24.47
N ILE A 249 -8.33 -24.29 23.31
CA ILE A 249 -8.46 -25.02 22.05
C ILE A 249 -7.07 -25.22 21.46
N THR A 250 -6.65 -26.46 21.24
CA THR A 250 -5.43 -26.77 20.51
C THR A 250 -5.75 -27.14 19.06
N ILE A 251 -5.31 -26.31 18.12
CA ILE A 251 -5.45 -26.52 16.68
C ILE A 251 -4.24 -27.32 16.16
N PRO A 252 -4.43 -28.52 15.59
CA PRO A 252 -3.37 -29.26 14.93
C PRO A 252 -2.91 -28.53 13.66
N VAL A 253 -1.61 -28.28 13.53
CA VAL A 253 -1.01 -27.56 12.41
C VAL A 253 -0.15 -28.49 11.59
N VAL A 254 -0.28 -28.40 10.26
CA VAL A 254 0.69 -28.95 9.32
C VAL A 254 1.30 -27.83 8.49
N VAL A 255 2.63 -27.82 8.43
CA VAL A 255 3.39 -26.84 7.65
C VAL A 255 3.95 -27.49 6.39
N HIS A 256 3.50 -27.01 5.24
CA HIS A 256 3.95 -27.45 3.92
C HIS A 256 5.02 -26.49 3.39
N VAL A 257 6.29 -26.84 3.58
CA VAL A 257 7.42 -26.12 2.99
C VAL A 257 7.56 -26.55 1.53
N VAL A 258 7.23 -25.65 0.60
CA VAL A 258 7.35 -25.87 -0.84
C VAL A 258 8.50 -25.00 -1.36
N TYR A 259 9.58 -25.63 -1.80
CA TYR A 259 10.86 -24.94 -2.04
C TYR A 259 11.46 -25.25 -3.41
N ASN A 260 12.00 -24.23 -4.07
CA ASN A 260 12.76 -24.34 -5.31
C ASN A 260 14.27 -24.21 -5.09
N THR A 261 14.69 -23.51 -4.03
CA THR A 261 16.10 -23.33 -3.65
C THR A 261 16.36 -23.81 -2.22
N ALA A 262 17.63 -24.04 -1.89
CA ALA A 262 18.02 -24.45 -0.54
C ALA A 262 17.65 -23.41 0.53
N ALA A 263 17.69 -22.11 0.19
CA ALA A 263 17.32 -21.03 1.10
C ALA A 263 15.82 -21.02 1.43
N GLN A 264 14.97 -21.46 0.50
CA GLN A 264 13.51 -21.57 0.71
C GLN A 264 13.14 -22.81 1.53
N ASN A 265 14.05 -23.78 1.67
CA ASN A 265 13.86 -24.96 2.49
C ASN A 265 14.18 -24.65 3.97
N ILE A 266 13.37 -23.79 4.58
CA ILE A 266 13.56 -23.25 5.94
C ILE A 266 13.72 -24.34 7.01
N SER A 267 14.46 -24.07 8.08
CA SER A 267 14.72 -25.06 9.13
C SER A 267 13.46 -25.39 9.95
N ASP A 268 13.45 -26.56 10.60
CA ASP A 268 12.39 -26.93 11.55
C ASP A 268 12.29 -25.88 12.68
N ALA A 269 13.42 -25.41 13.20
CA ALA A 269 13.47 -24.37 14.23
C ALA A 269 12.80 -23.05 13.79
N GLN A 270 12.90 -22.67 12.50
CA GLN A 270 12.21 -21.49 11.99
C GLN A 270 10.70 -21.72 11.90
N VAL A 271 10.26 -22.92 11.55
CA VAL A 271 8.84 -23.30 11.61
C VAL A 271 8.32 -23.27 13.04
N GLU A 272 9.04 -23.88 13.98
CA GLU A 272 8.70 -23.90 15.41
C GLU A 272 8.59 -22.48 15.97
N SER A 273 9.51 -21.57 15.63
CA SER A 273 9.43 -20.17 16.09
C SER A 273 8.15 -19.45 15.64
N GLN A 274 7.57 -19.83 14.50
CA GLN A 274 6.30 -19.26 14.05
C GLN A 274 5.12 -19.84 14.84
N ILE A 275 5.17 -21.13 15.20
CA ILE A 275 4.18 -21.74 16.08
C ILE A 275 4.22 -21.11 17.47
N ASP A 276 5.42 -20.86 18.01
CA ASP A 276 5.61 -20.15 19.27
C ASP A 276 5.04 -18.73 19.21
N ALA A 277 5.35 -17.97 18.15
CA ALA A 277 4.80 -16.63 17.96
C ALA A 277 3.26 -16.62 17.85
N LEU A 278 2.66 -17.60 17.17
CA LEU A 278 1.20 -17.75 17.12
C LEU A 278 0.63 -18.02 18.52
N ASN A 279 1.25 -18.92 19.29
CA ASN A 279 0.83 -19.21 20.65
C ASN A 279 0.94 -17.98 21.55
N GLU A 280 2.01 -17.19 21.46
CA GLU A 280 2.17 -15.97 22.25
C GLU A 280 1.10 -14.92 21.93
N LEU A 281 0.76 -14.74 20.64
CA LEU A 281 -0.22 -13.77 20.19
C LEU A 281 -1.65 -14.20 20.56
N PHE A 282 -2.02 -15.44 20.29
CA PHE A 282 -3.39 -15.93 20.53
C PHE A 282 -3.67 -16.22 22.01
N ARG A 283 -2.63 -16.36 22.83
CA ARG A 283 -2.75 -16.42 24.30
C ARG A 283 -2.53 -15.10 25.01
N ALA A 284 -2.30 -14.02 24.26
CA ALA A 284 -1.98 -12.71 24.80
C ALA A 284 -0.83 -12.75 25.84
N THR A 285 0.23 -13.48 25.53
CA THR A 285 1.46 -13.56 26.35
C THR A 285 2.67 -12.91 25.68
N ASN A 286 2.49 -12.32 24.50
CA ASN A 286 3.55 -11.62 23.76
C ASN A 286 3.98 -10.31 24.46
N ALA A 287 5.26 -9.98 24.37
CA ALA A 287 5.83 -8.81 25.04
C ALA A 287 5.21 -7.47 24.59
N SER A 288 4.71 -7.40 23.35
CA SER A 288 4.14 -6.18 22.76
C SER A 288 2.83 -5.72 23.41
N ILE A 289 2.19 -6.55 24.25
CA ILE A 289 0.98 -6.15 24.98
C ILE A 289 1.23 -4.95 25.88
N GLY A 290 2.43 -4.85 26.46
CA GLY A 290 2.81 -3.69 27.27
C GLY A 290 2.84 -2.36 26.49
N SER A 291 2.88 -2.43 25.15
CA SER A 291 2.89 -1.26 24.26
C SER A 291 1.49 -0.85 23.78
N VAL A 292 0.43 -1.58 24.17
CA VAL A 292 -0.95 -1.22 23.79
C VAL A 292 -1.35 0.09 24.48
N PRO A 293 -1.84 1.11 23.75
CA PRO A 293 -2.29 2.35 24.36
C PRO A 293 -3.35 2.11 25.42
N SER A 294 -3.31 2.87 26.52
CA SER A 294 -4.18 2.67 27.68
C SER A 294 -5.68 2.70 27.37
N ALA A 295 -6.09 3.46 26.34
CA ALA A 295 -7.46 3.50 25.85
C ALA A 295 -7.96 2.15 25.29
N PHE A 296 -7.04 1.29 24.86
CA PHE A 296 -7.33 -0.02 24.26
C PHE A 296 -6.97 -1.21 25.17
N SER A 297 -6.38 -0.97 26.35
CA SER A 297 -6.02 -2.04 27.28
C SER A 297 -7.22 -2.90 27.72
N PRO A 298 -8.43 -2.35 27.98
CA PRO A 298 -9.60 -3.16 28.31
C PRO A 298 -10.07 -4.12 27.20
N GLN A 299 -9.61 -3.93 25.96
CA GLN A 299 -9.98 -4.72 24.78
C GLN A 299 -8.95 -5.82 24.46
N VAL A 300 -7.83 -5.88 25.17
CA VAL A 300 -6.87 -7.00 25.04
C VAL A 300 -7.53 -8.27 25.56
N ALA A 301 -7.51 -9.33 24.76
CA ALA A 301 -8.14 -10.60 25.08
C ALA A 301 -7.18 -11.78 24.87
N ASP A 302 -7.17 -12.70 25.84
CA ASP A 302 -6.66 -14.07 25.63
C ASP A 302 -7.72 -14.83 24.82
N MET A 303 -7.40 -15.22 23.58
CA MET A 303 -8.33 -15.95 22.72
C MET A 303 -8.48 -17.42 23.13
N GLN A 304 -7.66 -17.92 24.06
CA GLN A 304 -7.63 -19.30 24.53
C GLN A 304 -7.43 -20.32 23.39
N VAL A 305 -6.71 -19.92 22.33
CA VAL A 305 -6.32 -20.78 21.21
C VAL A 305 -4.83 -21.06 21.27
N GLN A 306 -4.45 -22.31 21.05
CA GLN A 306 -3.08 -22.78 20.89
C GLN A 306 -2.93 -23.54 19.58
N PHE A 307 -1.70 -23.57 19.09
CA PHE A 307 -1.28 -24.24 17.88
C PHE A 307 -0.21 -25.25 18.22
N ALA A 308 -0.36 -26.47 17.71
CA ALA A 308 0.63 -27.52 17.88
C ALA A 308 0.88 -28.21 16.55
N LEU A 309 2.16 -28.45 16.22
CA LEU A 309 2.48 -29.28 15.06
C LEU A 309 1.86 -30.67 15.21
N ALA A 310 1.22 -31.14 14.14
CA ALA A 310 0.55 -32.43 14.14
C ALA A 310 1.54 -33.57 14.43
N SER A 311 1.20 -34.44 15.38
CA SER A 311 2.00 -35.63 15.72
C SER A 311 1.58 -36.87 14.93
N ARG A 312 0.45 -36.81 14.23
CA ARG A 312 -0.07 -37.85 13.33
C ARG A 312 -0.52 -37.23 12.02
N ASP A 313 -0.31 -37.95 10.93
CA ASP A 313 -0.79 -37.55 9.61
C ASP A 313 -2.22 -38.08 9.36
N PRO A 314 -2.84 -37.79 8.20
CA PRO A 314 -4.19 -38.24 7.89
C PRO A 314 -4.35 -39.77 7.86
N ASP A 315 -3.26 -40.50 7.63
CA ASP A 315 -3.24 -41.97 7.64
C ASP A 315 -2.92 -42.53 9.05
N CYS A 316 -2.90 -41.65 10.07
CA CYS A 316 -2.57 -41.91 11.47
C CYS A 316 -1.11 -42.31 11.74
N GLU A 317 -0.21 -42.12 10.78
CA GLU A 317 1.21 -42.41 10.93
C GLU A 317 1.92 -41.29 11.71
N PRO A 318 2.97 -41.60 12.50
CA PRO A 318 3.73 -40.60 13.24
C PRO A 318 4.38 -39.56 12.31
N THR A 319 4.26 -38.28 12.66
CA THR A 319 4.87 -37.16 11.92
C THR A 319 5.38 -36.08 12.87
N ASN A 320 6.20 -35.17 12.37
CA ASN A 320 6.58 -33.93 13.05
C ASN A 320 5.72 -32.73 12.60
N GLY A 321 4.68 -32.96 11.78
CA GLY A 321 3.78 -31.91 11.30
C GLY A 321 4.39 -31.04 10.20
N ILE A 322 5.55 -31.40 9.66
CA ILE A 322 6.24 -30.63 8.61
C ILE A 322 6.40 -31.50 7.38
N THR A 323 5.92 -31.02 6.24
CA THR A 323 6.16 -31.66 4.94
C THR A 323 7.08 -30.78 4.10
N ARG A 324 7.97 -31.40 3.31
CA ARG A 324 8.93 -30.70 2.47
C ARG A 324 8.78 -31.16 1.03
N THR A 325 8.46 -30.26 0.13
CA THR A 325 8.20 -30.55 -1.30
C THR A 325 9.10 -29.70 -2.17
N SER A 326 10.05 -30.33 -2.85
CA SER A 326 10.87 -29.66 -3.87
C SER A 326 10.02 -29.36 -5.11
N THR A 327 10.18 -28.19 -5.70
CA THR A 327 9.44 -27.74 -6.89
C THR A 327 10.35 -27.08 -7.92
N SER A 328 9.96 -27.12 -9.20
CA SER A 328 10.58 -26.34 -10.27
C SER A 328 9.99 -24.92 -10.40
N VAL A 329 8.90 -24.62 -9.68
CA VAL A 329 8.24 -23.31 -9.70
C VAL A 329 9.08 -22.31 -8.92
N THR A 330 9.53 -21.25 -9.57
CA THR A 330 10.41 -20.23 -8.97
C THR A 330 9.68 -19.33 -7.97
N SER A 331 8.39 -19.04 -8.22
CA SER A 331 7.51 -18.29 -7.33
C SER A 331 6.05 -18.65 -7.60
N PHE A 332 5.22 -18.67 -6.55
CA PHE A 332 3.78 -18.84 -6.64
C PHE A 332 3.08 -17.49 -6.67
N THR A 333 2.07 -17.38 -7.54
CA THR A 333 1.17 -16.22 -7.63
C THR A 333 -0.20 -16.57 -7.06
N LYS A 334 -1.04 -15.56 -6.80
CA LYS A 334 -2.49 -15.73 -6.64
C LYS A 334 -3.21 -15.00 -7.78
N SER A 335 -4.45 -15.38 -8.06
CA SER A 335 -5.33 -14.66 -9.00
C SER A 335 -6.72 -14.56 -8.42
N SER A 336 -7.06 -13.37 -7.89
CA SER A 336 -8.37 -13.09 -7.28
C SER A 336 -9.52 -13.26 -8.29
N ILE A 337 -9.25 -12.97 -9.58
CA ILE A 337 -10.23 -12.99 -10.67
C ILE A 337 -10.52 -14.38 -11.27
N SER A 338 -9.76 -15.40 -10.87
CA SER A 338 -9.88 -16.74 -11.47
C SER A 338 -10.80 -17.66 -10.67
N THR A 339 -11.79 -18.25 -11.35
CA THR A 339 -12.63 -19.31 -10.77
C THR A 339 -11.91 -20.66 -10.71
N ASP A 340 -10.85 -20.86 -11.49
CA ASP A 340 -10.06 -22.10 -11.47
C ASP A 340 -9.20 -22.16 -10.18
N PRO A 341 -9.43 -23.14 -9.29
CA PRO A 341 -8.66 -23.26 -8.05
C PRO A 341 -7.15 -23.44 -8.28
N LEU A 342 -6.74 -24.09 -9.37
CA LEU A 342 -5.33 -24.30 -9.71
C LEU A 342 -4.62 -22.98 -10.02
N VAL A 343 -5.33 -22.03 -10.64
CA VAL A 343 -4.80 -20.70 -10.97
C VAL A 343 -4.90 -19.76 -9.77
N ARG A 344 -5.98 -19.88 -8.99
CA ARG A 344 -6.21 -19.01 -7.83
C ARG A 344 -5.23 -19.30 -6.68
N ASN A 345 -4.95 -20.58 -6.42
CA ASN A 345 -4.14 -21.02 -5.27
C ASN A 345 -3.11 -22.12 -5.68
N PRO A 346 -2.20 -21.86 -6.63
CA PRO A 346 -1.34 -22.89 -7.23
C PRO A 346 -0.45 -23.64 -6.23
N VAL A 347 -0.02 -23.02 -5.12
CA VAL A 347 0.80 -23.72 -4.11
C VAL A 347 0.04 -24.87 -3.42
N LYS A 348 -1.29 -24.82 -3.40
CA LYS A 348 -2.15 -25.80 -2.70
C LYS A 348 -2.44 -27.06 -3.51
N PHE A 349 -1.85 -27.20 -4.71
CA PHE A 349 -2.11 -28.34 -5.61
C PHE A 349 -0.81 -28.94 -6.14
N ALA A 350 -0.71 -30.27 -6.11
CA ALA A 350 0.43 -30.99 -6.67
C ALA A 350 0.56 -30.79 -8.19
N ALA A 351 -0.56 -30.66 -8.91
CA ALA A 351 -0.59 -30.49 -10.37
C ALA A 351 0.11 -29.19 -10.84
N THR A 352 0.21 -28.19 -9.98
CA THR A 352 0.84 -26.89 -10.23
C THR A 352 2.21 -26.78 -9.55
N GLY A 353 2.81 -27.90 -9.18
CA GLY A 353 4.12 -27.93 -8.51
C GLY A 353 4.08 -27.54 -7.03
N GLY A 354 2.88 -27.47 -6.43
CA GLY A 354 2.67 -27.23 -5.01
C GLY A 354 2.52 -28.52 -4.20
N LYS A 355 1.83 -28.41 -3.05
CA LYS A 355 1.53 -29.54 -2.16
C LYS A 355 0.04 -29.50 -1.78
N ALA A 356 -0.66 -30.61 -2.01
CA ALA A 356 -2.03 -30.77 -1.53
C ALA A 356 -2.06 -30.75 0.01
N GLY A 357 -3.05 -30.06 0.56
CA GLY A 357 -3.27 -29.98 2.00
C GLY A 357 -3.83 -31.28 2.58
N TRP A 358 -3.68 -31.42 3.89
CA TRP A 358 -4.37 -32.40 4.72
C TRP A 358 -5.84 -31.99 4.95
N PRO A 359 -6.71 -32.91 5.42
CA PRO A 359 -8.13 -32.63 5.67
C PRO A 359 -8.31 -31.37 6.53
N SER A 360 -9.00 -30.36 5.98
CA SER A 360 -9.08 -29.03 6.60
C SER A 360 -10.13 -28.94 7.71
N ASP A 361 -10.89 -30.01 7.93
CA ASP A 361 -11.76 -30.25 9.07
C ASP A 361 -10.98 -30.70 10.32
N ASP A 362 -9.80 -31.29 10.14
CA ASP A 362 -8.96 -31.81 11.23
C ASP A 362 -7.66 -31.00 11.44
N TYR A 363 -7.15 -30.34 10.39
CA TYR A 363 -5.85 -29.67 10.40
C TYR A 363 -5.89 -28.24 9.85
N LEU A 364 -5.19 -27.33 10.53
CA LEU A 364 -4.78 -26.05 9.96
C LEU A 364 -3.59 -26.28 9.04
N ASN A 365 -3.79 -26.04 7.76
CA ASN A 365 -2.77 -26.17 6.73
C ASN A 365 -2.08 -24.82 6.49
N ILE A 366 -0.77 -24.75 6.68
CA ILE A 366 0.05 -23.57 6.41
C ILE A 366 1.03 -23.90 5.30
N TRP A 367 1.00 -23.17 4.19
CA TRP A 367 1.97 -23.30 3.12
C TRP A 367 3.04 -22.23 3.26
N VAL A 368 4.30 -22.64 3.19
CA VAL A 368 5.46 -21.74 3.15
C VAL A 368 6.12 -21.92 1.79
N CYS A 369 6.14 -20.85 1.00
CA CYS A 369 6.74 -20.85 -0.33
C CYS A 369 7.22 -19.46 -0.71
N ASN A 370 7.88 -19.35 -1.86
CA ASN A 370 8.20 -18.05 -2.44
C ASN A 370 6.97 -17.47 -3.14
N LEU A 371 6.38 -16.42 -2.57
CA LEU A 371 5.28 -15.68 -3.18
C LEU A 371 5.82 -14.54 -4.07
N SER A 372 5.13 -14.28 -5.18
CA SER A 372 5.47 -13.19 -6.10
C SER A 372 4.79 -11.87 -5.73
N SER A 373 5.15 -10.80 -6.44
CA SER A 373 4.41 -9.53 -6.47
C SER A 373 4.35 -8.76 -5.14
N GLY A 374 5.27 -9.05 -4.19
CA GLY A 374 5.29 -8.38 -2.88
C GLY A 374 4.26 -8.91 -1.88
N LEU A 375 3.52 -9.97 -2.25
CA LEU A 375 2.57 -10.64 -1.38
C LEU A 375 3.28 -11.33 -0.21
N LEU A 376 2.84 -11.04 1.02
CA LEU A 376 3.34 -11.70 2.23
C LEU A 376 2.60 -13.00 2.54
N GLY A 377 1.29 -13.06 2.26
CA GLY A 377 0.45 -14.20 2.61
C GLY A 377 -1.02 -14.04 2.29
#